data_AF-A0A550IEP5-F1
#
_entry.id   AF-A0A550IEP5-F1
#
_cell.length_a   1.000
_cell.length_b   1.000
_cell.length_c   1.000
_cell.angle_alpha   90.00
_cell.angle_beta   90.00
_cell.angle_gamma   90.00
#
_symmetry.space_group_name_H-M   'P 1'
#
loop_
_entity.id
_entity.type
_entity.pdbx_description
1 polymer ?
#
loop_
_entity_poly.entity_id
_entity_poly.type
_entity_poly.pdbx_seq_one_letter_code
_entity_poly.pdbx_strand_id
1 'polypeptide(L)'
;MNYLQADAELIRSLVPRGVGIPDGSDSLFLLYAALMRAKGASVTGSDVHDAWAAWATLTQGSHKSIVPYGELDAEKKQEDAPFVEAIRLAATYH
;
A
#
# COMPACT_ATOMS: atom_id res chain seq x y z
N MET A 1 6.07 -19.57 -4.40
CA MET A 1 6.36 -18.19 -3.99
C MET A 1 7.27 -17.56 -5.02
N ASN A 2 6.88 -16.44 -5.61
CA ASN A 2 7.71 -15.64 -6.51
C ASN A 2 8.28 -14.40 -5.78
N TYR A 3 9.13 -13.63 -6.46
CA TYR A 3 9.80 -12.48 -5.84
C TYR A 3 8.82 -11.40 -5.34
N LEU A 4 7.75 -11.09 -6.07
CA LEU A 4 6.72 -10.14 -5.62
C LEU A 4 5.92 -10.66 -4.43
N GLN A 5 5.67 -11.97 -4.36
CA GLN A 5 5.01 -12.58 -3.20
C GLN A 5 5.89 -12.49 -1.94
N ALA A 6 7.20 -12.74 -2.08
CA ALA A 6 8.13 -12.58 -0.96
C ALA A 6 8.23 -11.13 -0.50
N ASP A 7 8.30 -10.18 -1.44
CA ASP A 7 8.29 -8.75 -1.14
C ASP A 7 6.98 -8.31 -0.46
N ALA A 8 5.84 -8.82 -0.95
CA ALA A 8 4.52 -8.55 -0.37
C ALA A 8 4.43 -9.04 1.08
N GLU A 9 4.93 -10.24 1.38
CA GLU A 9 5.01 -10.78 2.74
C GLU A 9 5.94 -9.95 3.62
N LEU A 10 7.10 -9.53 3.10
CA LEU A 10 8.02 -8.64 3.82
C LEU A 10 7.33 -7.32 4.18
N ILE A 11 6.73 -6.63 3.22
CA ILE A 11 6.01 -5.37 3.46
C ILE A 11 4.91 -5.59 4.52
N ARG A 12 4.12 -6.66 4.40
CA ARG A 12 3.05 -6.97 5.37
C ARG A 12 3.59 -7.21 6.77
N SER A 13 4.75 -7.84 6.91
CA SER A 13 5.40 -8.08 8.20
C SER A 13 5.90 -6.80 8.88
N LEU A 14 6.15 -5.75 8.09
CA LEU A 14 6.65 -4.45 8.55
C LEU A 14 5.53 -3.44 8.84
N VAL A 15 4.28 -3.74 8.49
CA VAL A 15 3.13 -2.90 8.87
C VAL A 15 2.95 -2.97 10.40
N PRO A 16 2.87 -1.82 11.11
CA PRO A 16 2.68 -1.82 12.56
C PRO A 16 1.44 -2.59 13.00
N ARG A 17 1.56 -3.29 14.14
CA ARG A 17 0.42 -3.96 14.77
C ARG A 17 -0.68 -2.95 15.11
N GLY A 18 -1.93 -3.30 14.83
CA GLY A 18 -3.09 -2.43 15.09
C GLY A 18 -3.51 -1.57 13.90
N VAL A 19 -2.74 -1.53 12.82
CA VAL A 19 -3.19 -0.97 11.54
C VAL A 19 -4.22 -1.92 10.92
N GLY A 20 -5.37 -1.38 10.53
CA GLY A 20 -6.42 -2.14 9.87
C GLY A 20 -6.01 -2.53 8.45
N ILE A 21 -5.65 -3.80 8.25
CA ILE A 21 -5.43 -4.37 6.93
C ILE A 21 -6.75 -4.96 6.45
N PRO A 22 -7.29 -4.56 5.29
CA PRO A 22 -8.52 -5.12 4.74
C PRO A 22 -8.43 -6.63 4.53
N ASP A 23 -9.56 -7.34 4.69
CA ASP A 23 -9.64 -8.75 4.33
C ASP A 23 -9.40 -8.95 2.82
N GLY A 24 -8.74 -10.05 2.45
CA GLY A 24 -8.45 -10.34 1.04
C GLY A 24 -7.44 -9.38 0.39
N SER A 25 -6.65 -8.65 1.16
CA SER A 25 -5.68 -7.67 0.66
C SER A 25 -4.42 -8.28 0.01
N ASP A 26 -4.38 -9.58 -0.30
CA ASP A 26 -3.17 -10.22 -0.82
C ASP A 26 -2.72 -9.60 -2.15
N SER A 27 -3.67 -9.28 -3.02
CA SER A 27 -3.40 -8.57 -4.27
C SER A 27 -3.00 -7.12 -4.07
N LEU A 28 -3.45 -6.45 -3.00
CA LEU A 28 -2.98 -5.11 -2.63
C LEU A 28 -1.50 -5.12 -2.28
N PHE A 29 -1.04 -6.09 -1.48
CA PHE A 29 0.38 -6.18 -1.13
C PHE A 29 1.26 -6.55 -2.34
N LEU A 30 0.73 -7.23 -3.35
CA LEU A 30 1.44 -7.41 -4.63
C LEU A 30 1.60 -6.08 -5.39
N LEU A 31 0.61 -5.19 -5.36
CA LEU A 31 0.74 -3.84 -5.92
C LEU A 31 1.77 -3.02 -5.14
N TYR A 32 1.77 -3.12 -3.81
CA TYR A 32 2.79 -2.49 -2.97
C TYR A 32 4.20 -3.05 -3.22
N ALA A 33 4.35 -4.34 -3.46
CA ALA A 33 5.62 -4.94 -3.86
C ALA A 33 6.11 -4.39 -5.21
N ALA A 34 5.23 -4.27 -6.21
CA ALA A 34 5.57 -3.65 -7.49
C ALA A 34 5.96 -2.17 -7.32
N LEU A 35 5.22 -1.43 -6.49
CA LEU A 35 5.51 -0.03 -6.17
C LEU A 35 6.86 0.13 -5.47
N MET A 36 7.18 -0.74 -4.51
CA MET A 36 8.47 -0.81 -3.84
C MET A 36 9.61 -0.99 -4.84
N ARG A 37 9.47 -1.92 -5.79
CA ARG A 37 10.49 -2.16 -6.83
C ARG A 37 10.66 -0.96 -7.77
N ALA A 38 9.60 -0.22 -8.04
CA ALA A 38 9.64 0.94 -8.94
C ALA A 38 10.22 2.20 -8.28
N LYS A 39 9.92 2.44 -7.00
CA LYS A 39 10.24 3.71 -6.32
C LYS A 39 11.07 3.59 -5.04
N GLY A 40 11.09 2.42 -4.41
CA GLY A 40 11.82 2.14 -3.17
C GLY A 40 11.55 3.17 -2.08
N ALA A 41 12.60 3.78 -1.54
CA ALA A 41 12.50 4.80 -0.51
C ALA A 41 11.74 6.08 -0.94
N SER A 42 11.54 6.30 -2.24
CA SER A 42 10.86 7.48 -2.80
C SER A 42 9.33 7.31 -2.91
N VAL A 43 8.76 6.22 -2.40
CA VAL A 43 7.30 6.03 -2.30
C VAL A 43 6.69 7.12 -1.43
N THR A 44 5.51 7.62 -1.81
CA THR A 44 4.76 8.66 -1.12
C THR A 44 3.35 8.17 -0.77
N GLY A 45 2.63 8.92 0.08
CA GLY A 45 1.23 8.62 0.39
C GLY A 45 0.34 8.57 -0.85
N SER A 46 0.59 9.44 -1.84
CA SER A 46 -0.16 9.42 -3.10
C SER A 46 0.04 8.11 -3.88
N ASP A 47 1.26 7.56 -3.89
CA ASP A 47 1.53 6.31 -4.60
C ASP A 47 0.84 5.11 -3.93
N VAL A 48 0.84 5.09 -2.60
CA VAL A 48 0.15 4.07 -1.79
C VAL A 48 -1.35 4.16 -2.04
N HIS A 49 -1.90 5.37 -2.00
CA HIS A 49 -3.31 5.60 -2.24
C HIS A 49 -3.74 5.19 -3.65
N ASP A 50 -2.95 5.51 -4.68
CA ASP A 50 -3.25 5.10 -6.05
C ASP A 50 -3.26 3.57 -6.19
N ALA A 51 -2.31 2.88 -5.56
CA ALA A 51 -2.27 1.41 -5.54
C ALA A 51 -3.47 0.83 -4.76
N TRP A 52 -3.82 1.41 -3.62
CA TRP A 52 -5.02 1.03 -2.86
C TRP A 52 -6.30 1.28 -3.65
N ALA A 53 -6.44 2.44 -4.31
CA ALA A 53 -7.62 2.79 -5.10
C ALA A 53 -7.79 1.86 -6.31
N ALA A 54 -6.69 1.46 -6.96
CA ALA A 54 -6.71 0.46 -8.02
C ALA A 54 -7.21 -0.90 -7.49
N TRP A 55 -6.70 -1.35 -6.34
CA TRP A 55 -7.17 -2.59 -5.70
C TRP A 55 -8.64 -2.51 -5.27
N ALA A 56 -9.04 -1.41 -4.64
CA ALA A 56 -10.40 -1.18 -4.15
C ALA A 56 -11.41 -1.14 -5.31
N THR A 57 -11.04 -0.54 -6.44
CA THR A 57 -11.87 -0.54 -7.66
C THR A 57 -12.15 -1.96 -8.15
N LEU A 58 -11.14 -2.84 -8.11
CA LEU A 58 -11.26 -4.23 -8.58
C LEU A 58 -12.01 -5.14 -7.60
N THR A 59 -11.92 -4.86 -6.30
CA THR A 59 -12.38 -5.78 -5.24
C THR A 59 -13.64 -5.32 -4.52
N GLN A 60 -13.86 -4.02 -4.39
CA GLN A 60 -14.96 -3.40 -3.65
C GLN A 60 -15.90 -2.59 -4.56
N GLY A 61 -15.56 -2.43 -5.84
CA GLY A 61 -16.34 -1.63 -6.78
C GLY A 61 -16.22 -0.14 -6.47
N SER A 62 -17.30 0.48 -6.00
CA SER A 62 -17.31 1.91 -5.65
C SER A 62 -17.00 2.14 -4.16
N HIS A 63 -16.01 2.96 -3.86
CA HIS A 63 -15.70 3.42 -2.51
C HIS A 63 -15.51 4.94 -2.48
N LYS A 64 -16.02 5.62 -1.44
CA LYS A 64 -16.01 7.09 -1.30
C LYS A 64 -14.62 7.74 -1.26
N SER A 65 -13.59 6.93 -1.02
CA SER A 65 -12.19 7.39 -0.97
C SER A 65 -11.45 7.15 -2.29
N ILE A 66 -12.09 6.59 -3.32
CA ILE A 66 -11.52 6.48 -4.67
C ILE A 66 -11.64 7.86 -5.34
N VAL A 67 -10.80 8.78 -4.87
CA VAL A 67 -10.59 10.15 -5.37
C VAL A 67 -9.09 10.43 -5.35
N PRO A 68 -8.57 11.41 -6.10
CA PRO A 68 -7.15 11.77 -6.05
C PRO A 68 -6.66 12.04 -4.63
N TYR A 69 -5.41 11.65 -4.30
CA TYR A 69 -4.85 11.80 -2.94
C TYR A 69 -4.97 13.24 -2.42
N GLY A 70 -4.79 14.25 -3.27
CA GLY A 70 -4.92 15.66 -2.91
C GLY A 70 -6.30 16.01 -2.33
N GLU A 71 -7.36 15.32 -2.76
CA GLU A 71 -8.76 15.55 -2.38
C GLU A 71 -9.17 14.79 -1.11
N LEU A 72 -8.32 13.91 -0.58
CA LEU A 72 -8.57 13.27 0.70
C LEU A 72 -8.46 14.26 1.87
N ASP A 73 -9.31 14.06 2.87
CA ASP A 73 -9.15 14.67 4.18
C ASP A 73 -7.87 14.17 4.88
N ALA A 74 -7.46 14.89 5.92
CA ALA A 74 -6.21 14.60 6.62
C ALA A 74 -6.23 13.26 7.36
N GLU A 75 -7.40 12.77 7.76
CA GLU A 75 -7.54 11.50 8.47
C GLU A 75 -7.28 10.33 7.52
N LYS A 76 -7.91 10.34 6.34
CA LYS A 76 -7.68 9.31 5.31
C LYS A 76 -6.25 9.31 4.80
N LYS A 77 -5.64 10.49 4.62
CA LYS A 77 -4.22 10.58 4.23
C LYS A 77 -3.30 9.92 5.26
N GLN A 78 -3.67 9.91 6.55
CA GLN A 78 -2.90 9.25 7.60
C GLN A 78 -3.06 7.73 7.57
N GLU A 79 -4.15 7.19 7.01
CA GLU A 79 -4.34 5.75 6.84
C GLU A 79 -3.28 5.15 5.88
N ASP A 80 -2.79 5.92 4.91
CA ASP A 80 -1.74 5.48 3.97
C ASP A 80 -0.33 5.46 4.60
N ALA A 81 -0.09 6.29 5.63
CA ALA A 81 1.25 6.53 6.19
C ALA A 81 1.94 5.25 6.70
N PRO A 82 1.28 4.33 7.43
CA PRO A 82 1.91 3.08 7.87
C PRO A 82 2.39 2.20 6.71
N PHE A 83 1.69 2.22 5.58
CA PHE A 83 2.07 1.45 4.40
C PHE A 83 3.23 2.10 3.65
N VAL A 84 3.26 3.44 3.57
CA VAL A 84 4.43 4.17 3.04
C VAL A 84 5.69 3.77 3.79
N GLU A 85 5.65 3.81 5.11
CA GLU A 85 6.82 3.47 5.94
C GLU A 85 7.21 2.00 5.81
N ALA A 86 6.23 1.08 5.79
CA ALA A 86 6.49 -0.34 5.59
C ALA A 86 7.15 -0.63 4.22
N ILE A 87 6.68 0.02 3.15
CA ILE A 87 7.24 -0.15 1.79
C ILE A 87 8.67 0.42 1.73
N ARG A 88 8.89 1.61 2.29
CA ARG A 88 10.23 2.22 2.32
C ARG A 88 11.22 1.39 3.11
N LEU A 89 10.79 0.83 4.24
CA LEU A 89 11.62 -0.05 5.06
C LEU A 89 11.91 -1.38 4.35
N ALA A 90 10.90 -2.00 3.71
CA ALA A 90 11.12 -3.20 2.92
C ALA A 90 12.14 -2.97 1.79
N ALA A 91 12.13 -1.78 1.18
CA ALA A 91 13.09 -1.43 0.14
C ALA A 91 14.56 -1.41 0.62
N THR A 92 14.84 -1.31 1.92
CA THR A 92 16.22 -1.36 2.44
C THR A 92 16.79 -2.78 2.53
N TYR A 93 15.98 -3.80 2.26
CA TYR A 93 16.39 -5.21 2.21
C TYR A 93 16.77 -5.67 0.79
N HIS A 94 16.77 -4.75 -0.19
CA HIS A 94 17.21 -4.95 -1.57
C HIS A 94 18.48 -4.15 -1.88
#